data_AF-A0A838DN74-F1
#
_entry.id   AF-A0A838DN74-F1
#
_cell.length_a   1.000
_cell.length_b   1.000
_cell.length_c   1.000
_cell.angle_alpha   90.00
_cell.angle_beta   90.00
_cell.angle_gamma   90.00
#
_symmetry.space_group_name_H-M   'P 1'
#
loop_
_entity.id
_entity.type
_entity.pdbx_description
1 polymer ?
#
loop_
_entity_poly.entity_id
_entity_poly.type
_entity_poly.pdbx_seq_one_letter_code
_entity_poly.pdbx_strand_id
1 'polypeptide(L)'
;STLEQPADPEASLYLDVVLPYLEPLLSQVNPALLELEKRLDALLGSFNWPEAYKAGYREMMQRSAQFYADHPEHYTLMVELNERFALLAHVPENSPEVERFVEYCVQSDALNILMSTMLQSLEPASAHLSHAESPFAQVMGDLMLSTFSPAQRRAFDELARRSTTRSSQNEL
;
A
#
# COMPACT_ATOMS: atom_id res chain seq x y z
N SER A 1 26.94 -16.04 8.28
CA SER A 1 26.40 -16.69 7.07
C SER A 1 24.90 -16.53 7.07
N THR A 2 24.43 -15.59 6.27
CA THR A 2 23.01 -15.29 6.10
C THR A 2 22.47 -16.26 5.05
N LEU A 3 21.47 -17.05 5.44
CA LEU A 3 20.76 -17.95 4.53
C LEU A 3 19.90 -17.09 3.60
N GLU A 4 20.35 -16.91 2.36
CA GLU A 4 19.44 -16.63 1.25
C GLU A 4 18.64 -17.91 0.99
N GLN A 5 17.46 -18.03 1.60
CA GLN A 5 16.48 -19.00 1.14
C GLN A 5 15.89 -18.49 -0.17
N PRO A 6 15.82 -19.32 -1.22
CA PRO A 6 15.10 -18.96 -2.43
C PRO A 6 13.62 -18.78 -2.08
N ALA A 7 13.03 -17.68 -2.54
CA ALA A 7 11.59 -17.44 -2.41
C ALA A 7 10.84 -18.59 -3.09
N ASP A 8 10.05 -19.31 -2.31
CA ASP A 8 9.14 -20.34 -2.82
C ASP A 8 8.09 -19.64 -3.71
N PRO A 9 7.89 -20.04 -4.97
CA PRO A 9 6.83 -19.48 -5.81
C PRO A 9 5.41 -19.71 -5.25
N GLU A 10 5.20 -20.63 -4.31
CA GLU A 10 3.95 -20.75 -3.53
C GLU A 10 3.82 -19.69 -2.41
N ALA A 11 4.89 -18.93 -2.12
CA ALA A 11 4.91 -17.88 -1.11
C ALA A 11 4.53 -16.48 -1.66
N SER A 12 3.96 -16.39 -2.87
CA SER A 12 3.36 -15.14 -3.36
C SER A 12 2.03 -14.91 -2.68
N LEU A 13 1.87 -13.78 -2.00
CA LEU A 13 0.58 -13.38 -1.45
C LEU A 13 -0.30 -12.73 -2.51
N TYR A 14 0.27 -11.93 -3.42
CA TYR A 14 -0.49 -11.17 -4.41
C TYR A 14 0.29 -10.79 -5.68
N LEU A 15 1.62 -10.82 -5.68
CA LEU A 15 2.37 -10.22 -6.77
C LEU A 15 2.16 -10.94 -8.11
N ASP A 16 1.93 -12.25 -8.08
CA ASP A 16 1.57 -13.06 -9.24
C ASP A 16 0.27 -12.64 -9.93
N VAL A 17 -0.71 -12.09 -9.18
CA VAL A 17 -1.97 -11.58 -9.75
C VAL A 17 -1.90 -10.11 -10.15
N VAL A 18 -0.93 -9.36 -9.64
CA VAL A 18 -0.74 -7.93 -9.92
C VAL A 18 0.17 -7.70 -11.13
N LEU A 19 1.27 -8.44 -11.23
CA LEU A 19 2.30 -8.23 -12.26
C LEU A 19 1.75 -8.22 -13.70
N PRO A 20 0.85 -9.12 -14.12
CA PRO A 20 0.36 -9.12 -15.50
C PRO A 20 -0.33 -7.82 -15.92
N TYR A 21 -0.91 -7.08 -14.98
CA TYR A 21 -1.58 -5.80 -15.25
C TYR A 21 -0.60 -4.64 -15.27
N LEU A 22 0.42 -4.67 -14.39
CA LEU A 22 1.36 -3.58 -14.24
C LEU A 22 2.60 -3.72 -15.13
N GLU A 23 2.89 -4.89 -15.70
CA GLU A 23 4.05 -5.14 -16.57
C GLU A 23 4.24 -4.08 -17.68
N PRO A 24 3.18 -3.65 -18.40
CA PRO A 24 3.31 -2.58 -19.40
C PRO A 24 3.75 -1.23 -18.80
N LEU A 25 3.43 -1.00 -17.52
CA LEU A 25 3.71 0.22 -16.77
C LEU A 25 5.05 0.18 -16.04
N LEU A 26 5.65 -1.00 -15.83
CA LEU A 26 6.91 -1.17 -15.09
C LEU A 26 8.10 -0.45 -15.73
N SER A 27 8.06 -0.17 -17.04
CA SER A 27 9.09 0.62 -17.72
C SER A 27 9.26 2.04 -17.16
N GLN A 28 8.24 2.54 -16.44
CA GLN A 28 8.20 3.86 -15.82
C GLN A 28 8.60 3.85 -14.34
N VAL A 29 8.81 2.66 -13.76
CA VAL A 29 9.06 2.49 -12.33
C VAL A 29 10.53 2.22 -12.07
N ASN A 30 11.08 2.77 -10.99
CA ASN A 30 12.42 2.45 -10.53
C ASN A 30 12.53 0.93 -10.26
N PRO A 31 13.48 0.20 -10.88
CA PRO A 31 13.64 -1.25 -10.67
C PRO A 31 13.82 -1.65 -9.21
N ALA A 32 14.36 -0.75 -8.38
CA ALA A 32 14.50 -0.99 -6.94
C ALA A 32 13.15 -1.11 -6.21
N LEU A 33 12.11 -0.42 -6.69
CA LEU A 33 10.76 -0.53 -6.12
C LEU A 33 10.15 -1.90 -6.42
N LEU A 34 10.34 -2.41 -7.63
CA LEU A 34 9.88 -3.75 -8.00
C LEU A 34 10.57 -4.84 -7.17
N GLU A 35 11.87 -4.70 -6.91
CA GLU A 35 12.61 -5.64 -6.06
C GLU A 35 12.19 -5.56 -4.59
N LEU A 36 11.83 -4.37 -4.10
CA LEU A 36 11.23 -4.20 -2.78
C LEU A 36 9.87 -4.91 -2.71
N GLU A 37 9.02 -4.70 -3.72
CA GLU A 37 7.69 -5.31 -3.79
C GLU A 37 7.75 -6.83 -3.79
N LYS A 38 8.66 -7.43 -4.57
CA LYS A 38 8.91 -8.89 -4.56
C LYS A 38 9.30 -9.42 -3.19
N ARG A 39 10.13 -8.67 -2.45
CA ARG A 39 10.55 -9.07 -1.10
C ARG A 39 9.41 -8.97 -0.10
N LEU A 40 8.60 -7.92 -0.19
CA LEU A 40 7.42 -7.74 0.66
C LEU A 40 6.40 -8.85 0.40
N ASP A 41 6.09 -9.12 -0.86
CA ASP A 41 5.18 -10.19 -1.25
C ASP A 41 5.66 -11.57 -0.75
N ALA A 42 6.93 -11.92 -0.96
CA ALA A 42 7.50 -13.17 -0.46
C ALA A 42 7.51 -13.27 1.07
N LEU A 43 7.80 -12.17 1.77
CA LEU A 43 7.73 -12.11 3.23
C LEU A 43 6.29 -12.34 3.69
N LEU A 44 5.34 -11.62 3.11
CA LEU A 44 3.94 -11.71 3.47
C LEU A 44 3.36 -13.08 3.13
N GLY A 45 3.65 -13.67 1.98
CA GLY A 45 3.13 -14.99 1.65
C GLY A 45 3.82 -16.14 2.38
N SER A 46 4.93 -15.89 3.10
CA SER A 46 5.51 -16.89 4.02
C SER A 46 4.66 -17.14 5.28
N PHE A 47 3.69 -16.26 5.58
CA PHE A 47 2.78 -16.46 6.71
C PHE A 47 1.62 -17.42 6.35
N ASN A 48 1.18 -18.20 7.33
CA ASN A 48 0.02 -19.09 7.22
C ASN A 48 -1.30 -18.31 7.37
N TRP A 49 -1.59 -17.44 6.40
CA TRP A 49 -2.87 -16.74 6.34
C TRP A 49 -4.02 -17.72 6.09
N PRO A 50 -5.22 -17.48 6.66
CA PRO A 50 -6.41 -18.23 6.28
C PRO A 50 -6.66 -18.11 4.77
N GLU A 51 -7.02 -19.21 4.12
CA GLU A 51 -7.23 -19.23 2.66
C GLU A 51 -8.30 -18.22 2.19
N ALA A 52 -9.36 -18.03 2.98
CA ALA A 52 -10.36 -17.00 2.70
C ALA A 52 -9.76 -15.57 2.73
N TYR A 53 -8.84 -15.30 3.67
CA TYR A 53 -8.15 -14.02 3.75
C TYR A 53 -7.21 -13.82 2.58
N LYS A 54 -6.41 -14.84 2.21
CA LYS A 54 -5.54 -14.79 1.02
C LYS A 54 -6.35 -14.51 -0.24
N ALA A 55 -7.47 -15.21 -0.44
CA ALA A 55 -8.34 -15.02 -1.59
C ALA A 55 -8.89 -13.59 -1.68
N GLY A 56 -9.41 -13.06 -0.56
CA GLY A 56 -9.92 -11.68 -0.51
C GLY A 56 -8.82 -10.63 -0.76
N TYR A 57 -7.65 -10.82 -0.16
CA TYR A 57 -6.51 -9.92 -0.37
C TYR A 57 -6.02 -9.94 -1.82
N ARG A 58 -5.91 -11.12 -2.43
CA ARG A 58 -5.54 -11.29 -3.84
C ARG A 58 -6.54 -10.60 -4.77
N GLU A 59 -7.83 -10.77 -4.52
CA GLU A 59 -8.87 -10.11 -5.31
C GLU A 59 -8.78 -8.58 -5.21
N MET A 60 -8.60 -8.06 -3.99
CA MET A 60 -8.40 -6.62 -3.77
C MET A 60 -7.19 -6.09 -4.56
N MET A 61 -6.05 -6.77 -4.45
CA MET A 61 -4.80 -6.36 -5.13
C MET A 61 -4.94 -6.45 -6.65
N GLN A 62 -5.58 -7.51 -7.17
CA GLN A 62 -5.85 -7.66 -8.59
C GLN A 62 -6.73 -6.53 -9.14
N ARG A 63 -7.80 -6.15 -8.42
CA ARG A 63 -8.68 -5.04 -8.82
C ARG A 63 -7.97 -3.70 -8.81
N SER A 64 -7.13 -3.45 -7.80
CA SER A 64 -6.28 -2.26 -7.78
C SER A 64 -5.33 -2.23 -8.98
N ALA A 65 -4.71 -3.36 -9.32
CA ALA A 65 -3.81 -3.48 -10.46
C ALA A 65 -4.54 -3.25 -11.80
N GLN A 66 -5.75 -3.81 -11.95
CA GLN A 66 -6.62 -3.56 -13.11
C GLN A 66 -6.96 -2.07 -13.26
N PHE A 67 -7.37 -1.42 -12.17
CA PHE A 67 -7.66 0.02 -12.17
C PHE A 67 -6.46 0.83 -12.68
N TYR A 68 -5.24 0.52 -12.23
CA TYR A 68 -4.04 1.23 -12.68
C TYR A 68 -3.64 0.89 -14.11
N ALA A 69 -3.92 -0.31 -14.59
CA ALA A 69 -3.73 -0.66 -16.00
C ALA A 69 -4.69 0.12 -16.93
N ASP A 70 -5.93 0.31 -16.49
CA ASP A 70 -6.95 1.09 -17.21
C ASP A 70 -6.75 2.60 -17.08
N HIS A 71 -6.03 3.05 -16.03
CA HIS A 71 -5.70 4.44 -15.75
C HIS A 71 -4.20 4.65 -15.48
N PRO A 72 -3.32 4.52 -16.50
CA PRO A 72 -1.87 4.64 -16.35
C PRO A 72 -1.40 5.95 -15.70
N GLU A 73 -2.09 7.05 -15.94
CA GLU A 73 -1.81 8.35 -15.33
C GLU A 73 -1.96 8.34 -13.79
N HIS A 74 -2.92 7.57 -13.29
CA HIS A 74 -3.12 7.37 -11.86
C HIS A 74 -2.03 6.50 -11.25
N TYR A 75 -1.50 5.55 -12.02
CA TYR A 75 -0.37 4.73 -11.59
C TYR A 75 0.89 5.58 -11.38
N THR A 76 1.18 6.50 -12.30
CA THR A 76 2.31 7.43 -12.16
C THR A 76 2.19 8.29 -10.91
N LEU A 77 1.00 8.82 -10.62
CA LEU A 77 0.76 9.60 -9.39
C LEU A 77 0.93 8.76 -8.13
N MET A 78 0.50 7.50 -8.14
CA MET A 78 0.67 6.57 -7.03
C MET A 78 2.16 6.25 -6.80
N VAL A 79 2.92 5.99 -7.87
CA VAL A 79 4.37 5.74 -7.78
C VAL A 79 5.10 6.96 -7.21
N GLU A 80 4.78 8.18 -7.69
CA GLU A 80 5.38 9.41 -7.16
C GLU A 80 5.08 9.58 -5.66
N LEU A 81 3.84 9.33 -5.25
CA LEU A 81 3.44 9.37 -3.84
C LEU A 81 4.24 8.36 -3.01
N ASN A 82 4.40 7.13 -3.49
CA ASN A 82 5.16 6.08 -2.81
C ASN A 82 6.65 6.41 -2.71
N GLU A 83 7.27 6.94 -3.77
CA GLU A 83 8.67 7.37 -3.76
C GLU A 83 8.90 8.49 -2.73
N ARG A 84 8.02 9.50 -2.70
CA ARG A 84 8.09 10.59 -1.71
C ARG A 84 7.92 10.07 -0.29
N PHE A 85 7.02 9.11 -0.07
CA PHE A 85 6.82 8.48 1.23
C PHE A 85 8.04 7.63 1.64
N ALA A 86 8.66 6.91 0.71
CA ALA A 86 9.86 6.12 0.95
C ALA A 86 11.05 6.99 1.36
N LEU A 87 11.20 8.19 0.78
CA LEU A 87 12.26 9.13 1.15
C LEU A 87 12.17 9.59 2.62
N LEU A 88 10.98 9.55 3.23
CA LEU A 88 10.83 9.86 4.65
C LEU A 88 11.56 8.87 5.55
N ALA A 89 11.86 7.66 5.08
CA ALA A 89 12.65 6.67 5.84
C ALA A 89 14.05 7.17 6.22
N HIS A 90 14.58 8.16 5.52
CA HIS A 90 15.93 8.66 5.67
C HIS A 90 16.02 10.02 6.38
N VAL A 91 14.91 10.55 6.89
CA VAL A 91 14.89 11.83 7.61
C VAL A 91 14.47 11.67 9.08
N PRO A 92 14.87 12.62 9.96
CA PRO A 92 14.38 12.64 11.34
C PRO A 92 12.85 12.80 11.39
N GLU A 93 12.23 12.23 12.43
CA GLU A 93 10.77 12.31 12.67
C GLU A 93 10.22 13.75 12.63
N ASN A 94 10.94 14.69 13.25
CA ASN A 94 10.55 16.10 13.33
C ASN A 94 11.07 16.95 12.15
N SER A 95 11.50 16.31 11.07
CA SER A 95 11.98 17.01 9.87
C SER A 95 10.86 17.83 9.23
N PRO A 96 11.13 19.02 8.69
CA PRO A 96 10.17 19.76 7.89
C PRO A 96 9.73 19.00 6.63
N GLU A 97 10.50 18.01 6.16
CA GLU A 97 10.10 17.16 5.02
C GLU A 97 8.84 16.33 5.31
N VAL A 98 8.60 15.96 6.57
CA VAL A 98 7.37 15.25 6.97
C VAL A 98 6.15 16.13 6.75
N GLU A 99 6.22 17.40 7.16
CA GLU A 99 5.11 18.35 6.97
C GLU A 99 4.90 18.64 5.48
N ARG A 100 5.97 18.85 4.70
CA ARG A 100 5.85 19.07 3.26
C ARG A 100 5.23 17.88 2.53
N PHE A 101 5.55 16.66 2.96
CA PHE A 101 4.92 15.46 2.42
C PHE A 101 3.41 15.44 2.73
N VAL A 102 3.03 15.75 3.97
CA VAL A 102 1.61 15.83 4.37
C VAL A 102 0.88 16.89 3.55
N GLU A 103 1.46 18.08 3.39
CA GLU A 103 0.89 19.15 2.57
C GLU A 103 0.74 18.73 1.10
N TYR A 104 1.76 18.08 0.53
CA TYR A 104 1.68 17.51 -0.82
C TYR A 104 0.51 16.55 -0.95
N CYS A 105 0.31 15.65 0.02
CA CYS A 105 -0.79 14.69 -0.01
C CYS A 105 -2.17 15.34 0.10
N VAL A 106 -2.29 16.44 0.86
CA VAL A 106 -3.55 17.19 0.99
C VAL A 106 -3.89 17.98 -0.28
N GLN A 107 -2.87 18.44 -1.00
CA GLN A 107 -3.01 19.24 -2.22
C GLN A 107 -3.08 18.40 -3.50
N SER A 108 -2.52 17.19 -3.48
CA SER A 108 -2.47 16.27 -4.61
C SER A 108 -3.70 15.37 -4.67
N ASP A 109 -4.18 15.09 -5.87
CA ASP A 109 -5.21 14.08 -6.10
C ASP A 109 -4.69 12.66 -5.84
N ALA A 110 -3.37 12.46 -5.74
CA ALA A 110 -2.76 11.14 -5.57
C ALA A 110 -3.30 10.38 -4.33
N LEU A 111 -3.46 11.08 -3.20
CA LEU A 111 -4.01 10.45 -1.99
C LEU A 111 -5.49 10.11 -2.15
N ASN A 112 -6.28 11.00 -2.77
CA ASN A 112 -7.71 10.75 -3.03
C ASN A 112 -7.90 9.57 -3.98
N ILE A 113 -7.10 9.51 -5.04
CA ILE A 113 -7.09 8.40 -6.00
C ILE A 113 -6.75 7.11 -5.25
N LEU A 114 -5.63 7.07 -4.49
CA LEU A 114 -5.23 5.91 -3.71
C LEU A 114 -6.34 5.42 -2.76
N MET A 115 -6.95 6.33 -1.99
CA MET A 115 -8.04 5.96 -1.08
C MET A 115 -9.27 5.44 -1.82
N SER A 116 -9.66 6.08 -2.94
CA SER A 116 -10.81 5.65 -3.72
C SER A 116 -10.58 4.29 -4.39
N THR A 117 -9.39 4.03 -4.93
CA THR A 117 -9.00 2.74 -5.51
C THR A 117 -9.00 1.65 -4.45
N MET A 118 -8.49 1.92 -3.25
CA MET A 118 -8.53 0.97 -2.14
C MET A 118 -9.98 0.67 -1.73
N LEU A 119 -10.83 1.69 -1.54
CA LEU A 119 -12.24 1.49 -1.16
C LEU A 119 -13.01 0.70 -2.21
N GLN A 120 -12.84 1.02 -3.50
CA GLN A 120 -13.50 0.30 -4.59
C GLN A 120 -12.99 -1.13 -4.76
N SER A 121 -11.72 -1.38 -4.45
CA SER A 121 -11.13 -2.72 -4.46
C SER A 121 -11.56 -3.55 -3.24
N LEU A 122 -11.85 -2.89 -2.12
CA LEU A 122 -12.29 -3.51 -0.86
C LEU A 122 -13.77 -3.92 -0.88
N GLU A 123 -14.66 -3.13 -1.48
CA GLU A 123 -16.11 -3.41 -1.48
C GLU A 123 -16.46 -4.84 -1.97
N PRO A 124 -15.87 -5.37 -3.05
CA PRO A 124 -16.17 -6.70 -3.57
C PRO A 124 -15.41 -7.80 -2.82
N ALA A 125 -14.16 -7.51 -2.44
CA ALA A 125 -13.34 -8.37 -1.60
C ALA A 125 -13.87 -8.46 -0.15
N SER A 126 -14.78 -7.57 0.23
CA SER A 126 -15.39 -7.53 1.55
C SER A 126 -16.13 -8.83 1.85
N ALA A 127 -16.67 -9.59 0.89
CA ALA A 127 -17.25 -10.90 1.22
C ALA A 127 -16.24 -11.84 1.93
N HIS A 128 -14.95 -11.68 1.64
CA HIS A 128 -13.84 -12.46 2.19
C HIS A 128 -13.06 -11.73 3.29
N LEU A 129 -13.09 -10.38 3.29
CA LEU A 129 -12.41 -9.51 4.25
C LEU A 129 -13.34 -8.94 5.35
N SER A 130 -14.67 -9.02 5.17
CA SER A 130 -15.76 -8.56 6.08
C SER A 130 -15.91 -9.38 7.34
N HIS A 131 -15.06 -10.39 7.52
CA HIS A 131 -14.76 -10.81 8.86
C HIS A 131 -14.17 -9.69 9.73
N ALA A 132 -13.91 -8.47 9.21
CA ALA A 132 -13.87 -7.09 9.77
C ALA A 132 -13.44 -6.87 11.23
N GLU A 133 -13.66 -7.83 12.10
CA GLU A 133 -12.91 -8.18 13.31
C GLU A 133 -11.86 -9.29 13.06
N SER A 134 -11.40 -9.49 11.82
CA SER A 134 -10.43 -10.54 11.53
C SER A 134 -9.10 -10.09 12.13
N PRO A 135 -8.56 -10.79 13.16
CA PRO A 135 -7.28 -10.42 13.76
C PRO A 135 -6.15 -10.38 12.71
N PHE A 136 -6.35 -11.02 11.56
CA PHE A 136 -5.41 -11.01 10.43
C PHE A 136 -5.35 -9.66 9.70
N ALA A 137 -6.46 -8.92 9.59
CA ALA A 137 -6.43 -7.56 9.02
C ALA A 137 -5.66 -6.61 9.93
N GLN A 138 -5.85 -6.74 11.25
CA GLN A 138 -5.09 -6.00 12.24
C GLN A 138 -3.61 -6.38 12.22
N VAL A 139 -3.29 -7.68 12.21
CA VAL A 139 -1.90 -8.16 12.11
C VAL A 139 -1.22 -7.66 10.83
N MET A 140 -1.92 -7.64 9.69
CA MET A 140 -1.40 -7.08 8.45
C MET A 140 -1.12 -5.57 8.59
N GLY A 141 -2.04 -4.82 9.18
CA GLY A 141 -1.86 -3.39 9.48
C GLY A 141 -0.68 -3.13 10.42
N ASP A 142 -0.59 -3.86 11.52
CA ASP A 142 0.49 -3.76 12.50
C ASP A 142 1.84 -4.11 11.88
N LEU A 143 1.88 -5.16 11.04
CA LEU A 143 3.07 -5.56 10.32
C LEU A 143 3.53 -4.45 9.38
N MET A 144 2.62 -3.88 8.57
CA MET A 144 2.92 -2.75 7.70
C MET A 144 3.45 -1.55 8.49
N LEU A 145 2.77 -1.14 9.57
CA LEU A 145 3.18 -0.01 10.42
C LEU A 145 4.53 -0.24 11.11
N SER A 146 4.86 -1.50 11.43
CA SER A 146 6.15 -1.87 12.03
C SER A 146 7.32 -1.67 11.06
N THR A 147 7.09 -1.76 9.75
CA THR A 147 8.12 -1.53 8.73
C THR A 147 8.46 -0.05 8.53
N PHE A 148 7.57 0.86 8.94
CA PHE A 148 7.77 2.29 8.74
C PHE A 148 8.84 2.86 9.68
N SER A 149 9.59 3.83 9.18
CA SER A 149 10.41 4.70 10.03
C SER A 149 9.54 5.59 10.95
N PRO A 150 10.10 6.19 12.01
CA PRO A 150 9.38 7.18 12.81
C PRO A 150 8.79 8.34 12.00
N ALA A 151 9.52 8.85 11.00
CA ALA A 151 9.05 9.93 10.14
C ALA A 151 7.85 9.51 9.25
N GLN A 152 7.89 8.29 8.70
CA GLN A 152 6.79 7.73 7.92
C GLN A 152 5.53 7.51 8.76
N ARG A 153 5.67 6.98 9.98
CA ARG A 153 4.54 6.85 10.92
C ARG A 153 3.92 8.20 11.26
N ARG A 154 4.75 9.20 11.59
CA ARG A 154 4.25 10.56 11.89
C ARG A 154 3.51 11.18 10.70
N ALA A 155 4.01 11.00 9.48
CA ALA A 155 3.31 11.45 8.28
C ALA A 155 1.93 10.78 8.13
N PHE A 156 1.87 9.46 8.34
CA PHE A 156 0.63 8.70 8.28
C PHE A 156 -0.39 9.16 9.33
N ASP A 157 0.04 9.31 10.59
CA ASP A 157 -0.83 9.77 11.70
C ASP A 157 -1.39 11.17 11.44
N GLU A 158 -0.56 12.08 10.92
CA GLU A 158 -0.98 13.44 10.62
C GLU A 158 -1.96 13.50 9.45
N LEU A 159 -1.78 12.65 8.42
CA LEU A 159 -2.76 12.51 7.34
C LEU A 159 -4.09 11.96 7.84
N ALA A 160 -4.07 10.92 8.68
CA ALA A 160 -5.27 10.37 9.29
C ALA A 160 -6.02 11.44 10.08
N ARG A 161 -5.31 12.22 10.91
CA ARG A 161 -5.88 13.31 11.71
C ARG A 161 -6.53 14.41 10.84
N ARG A 162 -5.90 14.79 9.72
CA ARG A 162 -6.42 15.83 8.81
C ARG A 162 -7.65 15.34 8.05
N SER A 163 -7.66 14.08 7.63
CA SER A 163 -8.82 13.46 6.98
C SER A 163 -10.04 13.41 7.89
N THR A 164 -9.88 13.04 9.18
CA THR A 164 -10.98 13.08 10.16
C THR A 164 -11.49 14.50 10.42
N THR A 165 -10.58 15.48 10.50
CA THR A 165 -10.96 16.89 10.74
C THR A 165 -11.74 17.48 9.56
N ARG A 166 -11.40 17.12 8.32
CA ARG A 166 -12.07 17.60 7.10
C ARG A 166 -13.49 17.05 6.98
N SER A 167 -13.72 15.79 7.38
CA SER A 167 -15.05 15.19 7.43
C SER A 167 -15.97 15.92 8.41
N SER A 168 -15.49 16.27 9.61
CA SER A 168 -16.29 17.00 10.61
C SER A 168 -16.59 18.46 10.25
N GLN A 169 -15.84 19.08 9.33
CA GLN A 169 -16.08 20.46 8.87
C GLN A 169 -17.05 20.54 7.68
N ASN A 170 -17.26 19.45 6.94
CA ASN A 170 -18.24 19.38 5.84
C ASN A 170 -19.66 19.00 6.31
N GLU A 171 -19.86 18.78 7.61
CA GLU A 171 -21.15 18.45 8.23
C GLU A 171 -21.80 19.63 8.99
N LEU A 172 -21.24 20.85 8.85
CA LEU A 172 -21.75 22.12 9.41
C LEU A 172 -22.12 23.10 8.30
#